data_AF-A0A068N0G4-F1
#
_entry.id   AF-A0A068N0G4-F1
#
_cell.length_a   1.000
_cell.length_b   1.000
_cell.length_c   1.000
_cell.angle_alpha   90.00
_cell.angle_beta   90.00
_cell.angle_gamma   90.00
#
_symmetry.space_group_name_H-M   'P 1'
#
loop_
_entity.id
_entity.type
_entity.pdbx_description
1 polymer ?
#
loop_
_entity_poly.entity_id
_entity_poly.type
_entity_poly.pdbx_seq_one_letter_code
_entity_poly.pdbx_strand_id
1 'polypeptide(L)' 'MIEQVLHQLATDPFHPSLRTHKLKGELANVWSCSIDYNYRLLFEFVNNLEDNEEAILLLNLGSHDEVY' A
#
# COMPACT_ATOMS: atom_id res chain seq x y z
N MET A 1 11.93 2.60 -10.10
CA MET A 1 11.15 3.49 -9.22
C MET A 1 10.10 2.69 -8.45
N ILE A 2 9.11 2.10 -9.12
CA ILE A 2 8.10 1.27 -8.43
C ILE A 2 8.68 0.00 -7.77
N GLU A 3 9.63 -0.68 -8.39
CA GLU A 3 10.27 -1.88 -7.84
C GLU A 3 10.90 -1.63 -6.46
N GLN A 4 11.57 -0.49 -6.29
CA GLN A 4 12.17 -0.10 -5.01
C GLN A 4 11.10 0.16 -3.94
N VAL A 5 9.96 0.74 -4.34
CA VAL A 5 8.82 0.97 -3.46
C VAL A 5 8.21 -0.37 -3.03
N LEU A 6 8.06 -1.33 -3.94
CA LEU A 6 7.56 -2.66 -3.63
C LEU A 6 8.51 -3.41 -2.69
N HIS A 7 9.82 -3.34 -2.91
CA HIS A 7 10.81 -3.91 -1.98
C HIS A 7 10.76 -3.26 -0.60
N GLN A 8 10.68 -1.93 -0.53
CA GLN A 8 10.56 -1.23 0.74
C GLN A 8 9.26 -1.59 1.45
N LEU A 9 8.14 -1.64 0.72
CA LEU A 9 6.82 -2.01 1.25
C LEU A 9 6.81 -3.43 1.82
N ALA A 10 7.45 -4.39 1.14
CA ALA A 10 7.57 -5.76 1.61
C ALA A 10 8.50 -5.89 2.84
N THR A 11 9.46 -4.97 3.01
CA THR A 11 10.43 -5.01 4.12
C THR A 11 9.93 -4.26 5.35
N ASP A 12 9.41 -3.06 5.16
CA ASP A 12 8.84 -2.18 6.19
C ASP A 12 7.73 -1.32 5.58
N PRO A 13 6.46 -1.75 5.69
CA PRO A 13 5.35 -1.04 5.08
C PRO A 13 5.09 0.33 5.71
N PHE A 14 5.67 0.65 6.86
CA PHE A 14 5.53 1.93 7.55
C PHE A 14 6.78 2.80 7.47
N HIS A 15 7.74 2.43 6.61
CA HIS A 15 8.93 3.23 6.40
C HIS A 15 8.56 4.68 6.03
N PRO A 16 9.17 5.71 6.63
CA PRO A 16 8.74 7.10 6.44
C PRO A 16 8.73 7.59 4.98
N SER A 17 9.57 7.02 4.10
CA SER A 17 9.58 7.35 2.67
C SER A 17 8.31 6.93 1.94
N LEU A 18 7.63 5.88 2.40
CA LEU A 18 6.39 5.38 1.81
C LEU A 18 5.18 6.25 2.16
N ARG A 19 5.26 7.05 3.23
CA ARG A 19 4.14 7.90 3.70
C ARG A 19 2.84 7.12 3.81
N THR A 20 2.94 5.89 4.33
CA THR A 20 1.84 4.96 4.45
C THR A 20 0.80 5.47 5.43
N HIS A 21 -0.46 5.43 5.02
CA HIS A 21 -1.58 5.82 5.88
C HIS A 21 -2.84 5.01 5.52
N LYS A 22 -3.69 4.81 6.52
CA LYS A 22 -4.98 4.15 6.34
C LYS A 22 -5.97 5.11 5.70
N LEU A 23 -6.75 4.61 4.74
CA LEU A 23 -7.88 5.35 4.20
C LEU A 23 -9.03 5.36 5.20
N LYS A 24 -10.02 6.22 4.95
CA LYS A 24 -11.18 6.45 5.83
C LYS A 24 -12.47 6.15 5.07
N GLY A 25 -13.58 6.09 5.80
CA GLY A 25 -14.91 5.84 5.22
C GLY A 25 -15.06 4.41 4.74
N GLU A 26 -15.61 4.21 3.54
CA GLU A 26 -15.88 2.88 2.97
C GLU A 26 -14.59 2.06 2.72
N LEU A 27 -13.45 2.74 2.61
CA LEU A 27 -12.14 2.14 2.41
C LEU A 27 -11.34 2.00 3.72
N ALA A 28 -12.00 1.95 4.88
CA ALA A 28 -11.33 1.93 6.19
C ALA A 28 -10.41 0.73 6.45
N ASN A 29 -10.44 -0.30 5.59
CA ASN A 29 -9.49 -1.43 5.65
C ASN A 29 -8.30 -1.27 4.71
N VAL A 30 -8.38 -0.35 3.75
CA VAL A 30 -7.37 -0.09 2.73
C VAL A 30 -6.31 0.89 3.25
N TRP A 31 -5.08 0.68 2.81
CA TRP A 31 -3.92 1.51 3.04
C TRP A 31 -3.42 2.11 1.73
N SER A 32 -2.75 3.25 1.84
CA SER A 32 -2.16 3.97 0.71
C SER A 32 -0.72 4.34 1.01
N CYS A 33 0.19 4.07 0.07
CA CYS A 33 1.58 4.55 0.13
C CYS A 33 1.98 5.32 -1.15
N SER A 34 2.97 6.20 -1.04
CA SER A 34 3.56 6.97 -2.13
C SER A 34 4.49 6.11 -2.97
N ILE A 35 4.29 6.12 -4.29
CA ILE A 35 5.27 5.62 -5.25
C ILE A 35 6.21 6.77 -5.66
N ASP A 36 5.62 7.92 -5.95
CA ASP A 36 6.30 9.19 -6.16
C ASP A 36 5.37 10.34 -5.73
N TYR A 37 5.60 11.55 -6.25
CA TYR A 37 4.74 12.71 -5.95
C TYR A 37 3.32 12.57 -6.51
N ASN A 38 3.18 11.91 -7.66
CA ASN A 38 1.94 11.85 -8.44
C ASN A 38 1.19 10.53 -8.28
N TYR A 39 1.82 9.45 -7.82
CA TYR A 39 1.20 8.12 -7.79
C TYR A 39 1.15 7.50 -6.40
N ARG A 40 0.05 6.79 -6.15
CA ARG A 40 -0.23 6.03 -4.93
C ARG A 40 -0.47 4.56 -5.25
N LEU A 41 -0.06 3.70 -4.32
CA LEU A 41 -0.40 2.28 -4.31
C LEU A 41 -1.40 2.03 -3.19
N LEU A 42 -2.53 1.39 -3.51
CA LEU A 42 -3.52 0.93 -2.55
C LEU A 42 -3.32 -0.54 -2.25
N PHE A 43 -3.38 -0.90 -0.97
CA PHE A 43 -3.18 -2.27 -0.52
C PHE A 43 -3.92 -2.58 0.79
N GLU A 44 -4.03 -3.86 1.10
CA GLU A 44 -4.56 -4.37 2.37
C GLU A 44 -3.59 -5.35 3.01
N PHE A 45 -3.60 -5.42 4.34
CA PHE A 45 -3.00 -6.53 5.07
C PHE A 45 -4.03 -7.64 5.18
N VAL A 46 -3.66 -8.83 4.72
CA VAL A 46 -4.52 -10.02 4.70
C VAL A 46 -3.76 -11.19 5.30
N ASN A 47 -4.47 -12.18 5.85
CA ASN A 47 -3.85 -13.47 6.18
C ASN A 47 -3.89 -14.35 4.94
N ASN A 48 -2.73 -14.78 4.46
CA ASN A 48 -2.63 -15.75 3.40
C ASN A 48 -3.00 -17.14 3.94
N LEU A 49 -3.95 -17.81 3.27
CA LEU A 49 -4.55 -19.05 3.73
C LEU A 49 -3.67 -20.28 3.46
N GLU A 50 -2.69 -20.17 2.57
CA GLU A 50 -1.80 -21.29 2.22
C GLU A 50 -0.70 -21.53 3.25
N ASP A 51 -0.17 -20.45 3.82
CA ASP A 51 1.00 -20.40 4.71
C ASP A 51 0.65 -19.86 6.12
N ASN A 52 -0.57 -19.36 6.34
CA ASN A 52 -1.02 -18.71 7.58
C ASN A 52 -0.14 -17.51 7.99
N GLU A 53 0.43 -16.81 7.01
CA GLU A 53 1.25 -15.63 7.24
C GLU A 53 0.51 -14.34 6.83
N GLU A 54 0.89 -13.22 7.43
CA GLU A 54 0.39 -11.91 7.02
C GLU A 54 1.01 -11.54 5.66
N ALA A 55 0.18 -11.11 4.73
CA ALA A 55 0.56 -10.73 3.38
C ALA A 55 0.00 -9.35 3.02
N ILE A 56 0.63 -8.71 2.04
CA ILE A 56 0.18 -7.44 1.46
C ILE A 56 -0.52 -7.73 0.14
N LEU A 57 -1.83 -7.50 0.08
CA LEU A 57 -2.63 -7.60 -1.15
C LEU A 57 -2.63 -6.26 -1.87
N LEU A 58 -2.06 -6.21 -3.08
CA LEU A 58 -2.07 -5.02 -3.92
C LEU A 58 -3.43 -4.87 -4.61
N LEU A 59 -4.10 -3.74 -4.38
CA LEU A 59 -5.46 -3.49 -4.88
C LEU A 59 -5.46 -2.63 -6.15
N ASN A 60 -4.73 -1.52 -6.12
CA ASN A 60 -4.74 -0.57 -7.22
C ASN A 60 -3.48 0.32 -7.23
N LEU A 61 -3.13 0.83 -8.40
CA LEU A 61 -2.13 1.88 -8.60
C LEU A 61 -2.79 3.01 -9.37
N GLY A 62 -2.80 4.20 -8.79
CA GLY A 62 -3.50 5.36 -9.35
C GLY A 62 -2.77 6.67 -9.08
N SER A 63 -3.20 7.71 -9.79
CA SER A 63 -2.69 9.06 -9.53
C SER A 63 -3.18 9.59 -8.17
N HIS A 64 -2.46 10.56 -7.59
CA HIS A 64 -2.80 11.15 -6.29
C HIS A 64 -4.22 11.75 -6.30
N ASP A 65 -4.62 12.30 -7.44
CA ASP A 65 -5.92 12.94 -7.70
C ASP A 65 -7.05 11.92 -7.99
N GLU A 66 -6.74 10.64 -8.20
CA GLU A 66 -7.74 9.57 -8.34
C GLU A 66 -7.97 8.79 -7.04
N VAL A 67 -7.11 8.97 -6.05
CA VAL A 67 -7.17 8.28 -4.75
C VAL A 67 -7.81 9.14 -3.65
N TYR A 68 -7.97 10.45 -3.89
CA TYR A 68 -8.66 11.42 -3.02
C TYR A 68 -9.76 12.15 -3.80
#